data_AF-E4Q9D4-F1
#
_entry.id   AF-E4Q9D4-F1
#
_cell.length_a   1.000
_cell.length_b   1.000
_cell.length_c   1.000
_cell.angle_alpha   90.00
_cell.angle_beta   90.00
_cell.angle_gamma   90.00
#
_symmetry.space_group_name_H-M   'P 1'
#
loop_
_entity.id
_entity.type
_entity.pdbx_description
1 polymer ?
#
loop_
_entity_poly.entity_id
_entity_poly.type
_entity_poly.pdbx_seq_one_letter_code
_entity_poly.pdbx_strand_id
1 'polypeptide(L)'
;MKVSLIFVLGLLFGIGLIIIYNKLLFLFRKKKPLIKISPEKKSFDELVQVYNSVSQDIKRNLDEYSSFPTTDCGKILAASLFTQVTVCLSILSSLEKFGIDTKAVFDEIISKNKAQQPTQQKNF
;
A
#
# COMPACT_ATOMS: atom_id res chain seq x y z
N MET A 1 -10.76 57.06 14.18
CA MET A 1 -11.77 56.04 14.53
C MET A 1 -12.33 55.24 13.34
N LYS A 2 -12.47 55.81 12.13
CA LYS A 2 -13.04 55.10 10.95
C LYS A 2 -12.14 53.98 10.36
N VAL A 3 -10.82 54.17 10.38
CA VAL A 3 -9.87 53.21 9.78
C VAL A 3 -9.81 51.88 10.55
N SER A 4 -9.88 51.93 11.88
CA SER A 4 -9.93 50.74 12.73
C SER A 4 -11.17 49.88 12.49
N LEU A 5 -12.32 50.49 12.20
CA LEU A 5 -13.56 49.75 11.91
C LEU A 5 -13.47 48.99 10.58
N ILE A 6 -12.87 49.60 9.56
CA ILE A 6 -12.66 48.96 8.25
C ILE A 6 -11.69 47.79 8.39
N PHE A 7 -10.64 47.94 9.19
CA PHE A 7 -9.67 46.88 9.46
C PHE A 7 -10.31 45.70 10.21
N VAL A 8 -11.14 45.98 11.20
CA VAL A 8 -11.87 44.94 11.96
C VAL A 8 -12.90 44.21 11.08
N LEU A 9 -13.63 44.93 10.23
CA LEU A 9 -14.56 44.30 9.27
C LEU A 9 -13.82 43.41 8.27
N GLY A 10 -12.68 43.88 7.75
CA GLY A 10 -11.83 43.10 6.83
C GLY A 10 -11.28 41.84 7.49
N LEU A 11 -10.85 41.94 8.76
CA LEU A 11 -10.37 40.80 9.54
C LEU A 11 -11.46 39.75 9.76
N LEU A 12 -12.67 40.17 10.14
CA LEU A 12 -13.79 39.25 10.34
C LEU A 12 -14.21 38.56 9.04
N PHE A 13 -14.18 39.28 7.91
CA PHE A 13 -14.48 38.70 6.60
C PHE A 13 -13.41 37.71 6.15
N GLY A 14 -12.13 38.02 6.38
CA GLY A 14 -11.00 37.13 6.10
C GLY A 14 -11.06 35.84 6.93
N ILE A 15 -11.34 35.94 8.23
CA ILE A 15 -11.51 34.76 9.10
C ILE A 15 -12.72 33.93 8.65
N GLY A 16 -13.83 34.58 8.27
CA GLY A 16 -15.00 33.90 7.71
C GLY A 16 -14.68 33.10 6.43
N LEU A 17 -13.93 33.70 5.50
CA LEU A 17 -13.48 33.03 4.28
C LEU A 17 -12.56 31.84 4.57
N ILE A 18 -11.64 31.97 5.55
CA ILE A 18 -10.75 30.87 5.97
C ILE A 18 -11.56 29.71 6.56
N ILE A 19 -12.57 29.99 7.38
CA ILE A 19 -13.44 28.96 7.98
C ILE A 19 -14.26 28.25 6.90
N ILE A 20 -14.84 29.01 5.96
CA ILE A 20 -15.61 28.45 4.84
C ILE A 20 -14.70 27.61 3.95
N TYR A 21 -13.49 28.11 3.62
CA TYR A 21 -12.52 27.38 2.83
C TYR A 21 -12.08 26.09 3.52
N ASN A 22 -11.77 26.11 4.82
CA ASN A 22 -11.44 24.89 5.58
C ASN A 22 -12.61 23.91 5.66
N LYS A 23 -13.84 24.40 5.82
CA LYS A 23 -15.05 23.55 5.85
C LYS A 23 -15.34 22.93 4.49
N LEU A 24 -15.10 23.68 3.41
CA LEU A 24 -15.20 23.20 2.03
C LEU A 24 -14.06 22.21 1.72
N LEU A 25 -12.84 22.47 2.19
CA LEU A 25 -11.70 21.55 2.10
C LEU A 25 -11.95 20.26 2.91
N PHE A 26 -12.70 20.33 4.01
CA PHE A 26 -13.15 19.17 4.77
C PHE A 26 -14.24 18.38 4.04
N LEU A 27 -15.13 19.05 3.29
CA LEU A 27 -16.10 18.41 2.40
C LEU A 27 -15.43 17.76 1.17
N PHE A 28 -14.37 18.38 0.63
CA PHE A 28 -13.57 17.85 -0.49
C PHE A 28 -12.46 16.88 -0.06
N ARG A 29 -12.13 16.81 1.24
CA ARG A 29 -11.54 15.61 1.82
C ARG A 29 -12.60 14.51 1.72
N LYS A 30 -12.72 13.93 0.52
CA LYS A 30 -13.15 12.55 0.34
C LYS A 30 -12.57 11.80 1.51
N LYS A 31 -13.44 11.24 2.35
CA LYS A 31 -13.06 10.32 3.42
C LYS A 31 -11.95 9.45 2.82
N LYS A 32 -10.70 9.66 3.25
CA LYS A 32 -9.71 8.58 3.12
C LYS A 32 -10.46 7.40 3.70
N PRO A 33 -10.64 6.30 2.96
CA PRO A 33 -11.32 5.15 3.55
C PRO A 33 -10.60 4.92 4.86
N LEU A 34 -11.34 5.02 5.97
CA LEU A 34 -10.89 4.48 7.24
C LEU A 34 -10.46 3.09 6.86
N ILE A 35 -9.15 2.82 6.90
CA ILE A 35 -8.63 1.48 6.65
C ILE A 35 -9.17 0.70 7.84
N LYS A 36 -10.36 0.15 7.67
CA LYS A 36 -10.95 -0.82 8.54
C LYS A 36 -10.04 -2.02 8.32
N ILE A 37 -9.07 -2.21 9.21
CA ILE A 37 -8.21 -3.40 9.27
C ILE A 37 -9.07 -4.55 9.84
N SER A 38 -10.23 -4.74 9.24
CA SER A 38 -11.01 -5.96 9.33
C SER A 38 -10.91 -6.52 7.92
N PRO A 39 -10.43 -7.76 7.71
CA PRO A 39 -10.39 -8.35 6.40
C PRO A 39 -11.85 -8.48 5.95
N GLU A 40 -12.33 -7.47 5.23
CA GLU A 40 -13.51 -7.61 4.42
C GLU A 40 -13.24 -8.83 3.55
N LYS A 41 -14.16 -9.80 3.60
CA LYS A 41 -13.97 -11.13 3.04
C LYS A 41 -13.99 -10.99 1.51
N LYS A 42 -12.88 -10.51 0.95
CA LYS A 42 -12.71 -10.28 -0.49
C LYS A 42 -12.87 -11.62 -1.19
N SER A 43 -13.59 -11.60 -2.30
CA SER A 43 -13.74 -12.78 -3.14
C SER A 43 -12.38 -13.16 -3.75
N PHE A 44 -12.23 -14.41 -4.19
CA PHE A 44 -11.00 -14.85 -4.85
C PHE A 44 -10.70 -13.99 -6.09
N ASP A 45 -11.72 -13.65 -6.88
CA ASP A 45 -11.59 -12.80 -8.07
C ASP A 45 -11.10 -11.39 -7.73
N GLU A 46 -11.60 -10.80 -6.64
CA GLU A 46 -11.10 -9.51 -6.15
C GLU A 46 -9.64 -9.59 -5.70
N LEU A 47 -9.23 -10.68 -5.05
CA LEU A 47 -7.83 -10.88 -4.65
C LEU A 47 -6.92 -10.98 -5.87
N VAL A 48 -7.36 -11.66 -6.94
CA VAL A 48 -6.62 -11.74 -8.21
C VAL A 48 -6.52 -10.35 -8.87
N GLN A 49 -7.60 -9.58 -8.88
CA GLN A 49 -7.57 -8.22 -9.42
C GLN A 49 -6.58 -7.32 -8.66
N VAL A 50 -6.60 -7.37 -7.32
CA VAL A 50 -5.66 -6.60 -6.48
C VAL A 50 -4.23 -7.06 -6.71
N TYR A 51 -3.98 -8.37 -6.82
CA TYR A 51 -2.66 -8.93 -7.14
C TYR A 51 -2.11 -8.35 -8.44
N ASN A 52 -2.93 -8.32 -9.50
CA ASN A 52 -2.52 -7.81 -10.80
C ASN A 52 -2.18 -6.31 -10.75
N SER A 53 -3.01 -5.52 -10.06
CA SER A 53 -2.77 -4.07 -9.88
C SER A 53 -1.48 -3.81 -9.12
N VAL A 54 -1.26 -4.49 -7.99
CA VAL A 54 -0.07 -4.29 -7.16
C VAL A 54 1.19 -4.78 -7.87
N SER A 55 1.11 -5.83 -8.70
CA SER A 55 2.22 -6.29 -9.53
C SER A 55 2.68 -5.22 -10.53
N GLN A 56 1.74 -4.50 -11.15
CA GLN A 56 2.06 -3.38 -12.04
C GLN A 56 2.69 -2.22 -11.28
N ASP A 57 2.18 -1.90 -10.08
CA ASP A 57 2.77 -0.87 -9.22
C ASP A 57 4.20 -1.24 -8.78
N ILE A 58 4.46 -2.50 -8.42
CA ILE A 58 5.81 -2.97 -8.09
C ILE A 58 6.74 -2.78 -9.28
N LYS A 59 6.32 -3.17 -10.49
CA LYS A 59 7.15 -3.01 -11.69
C LYS A 59 7.53 -1.55 -11.91
N ARG A 60 6.54 -0.65 -11.85
CA ARG A 60 6.78 0.81 -11.99
C ARG A 60 7.74 1.33 -10.91
N ASN A 61 7.50 0.97 -9.64
CA ASN A 61 8.29 1.45 -8.51
C ASN A 61 9.72 0.86 -8.53
N LEU A 62 9.90 -0.33 -9.08
CA LEU A 62 11.21 -0.96 -9.27
C LEU A 62 11.99 -0.26 -10.38
N ASP A 63 11.35 0.06 -11.50
CA ASP A 63 11.94 0.84 -12.59
C ASP A 63 12.33 2.25 -12.12
N GLU A 64 11.47 2.88 -11.32
CA GLU A 64 11.73 4.19 -10.71
C GLU A 64 12.89 4.14 -9.71
N TYR A 65 12.90 3.16 -8.81
CA TYR A 65 14.00 2.98 -7.84
C TYR A 65 15.32 2.65 -8.54
N SER A 66 15.30 1.84 -9.60
CA SER A 66 16.50 1.53 -10.39
C SER A 66 17.06 2.75 -11.12
N SER A 67 16.18 3.66 -11.55
CA SER A 67 16.57 4.90 -12.23
C SER A 67 17.05 5.97 -11.25
N PHE A 68 16.41 6.07 -10.08
CA PHE A 68 16.68 7.08 -9.06
C PHE A 68 16.58 6.47 -7.64
N PRO A 69 17.64 5.79 -7.16
CA PRO A 69 17.62 5.06 -5.90
C PRO A 69 17.67 6.01 -4.71
N THR A 70 16.50 6.54 -4.35
CA THR A 70 16.31 7.40 -3.18
C THR A 70 15.60 6.64 -2.06
N THR A 71 15.79 7.11 -0.83
CA THR A 71 15.13 6.54 0.35
C THR A 71 13.60 6.54 0.22
N ASP A 72 13.02 7.58 -0.37
CA ASP A 72 11.56 7.66 -0.52
C ASP A 72 11.03 6.73 -1.61
N CYS A 73 11.73 6.58 -2.74
CA CYS A 73 11.42 5.55 -3.73
C CYS A 73 11.51 4.14 -3.11
N GLY A 74 12.53 3.90 -2.29
CA GLY A 74 12.69 2.64 -1.57
C GLY A 74 11.54 2.33 -0.60
N LYS A 75 11.05 3.34 0.13
CA LYS A 75 9.87 3.19 1.01
C LYS A 75 8.61 2.83 0.21
N ILE A 76 8.40 3.49 -0.93
CA ILE A 76 7.24 3.23 -1.80
C ILE A 76 7.31 1.80 -2.38
N LEU A 77 8.48 1.40 -2.89
CA LEU A 77 8.71 0.05 -3.39
C LEU A 77 8.47 -1.01 -2.30
N ALA A 78 9.02 -0.79 -1.09
CA ALA A 78 8.81 -1.70 0.04
C ALA A 78 7.33 -1.81 0.41
N ALA A 79 6.59 -0.70 0.45
CA ALA A 79 5.16 -0.71 0.73
C ALA A 79 4.37 -1.52 -0.31
N SER A 80 4.69 -1.38 -1.61
CA SER A 80 4.07 -2.17 -2.67
C SER A 80 4.40 -3.67 -2.55
N LEU A 81 5.64 -4.01 -2.23
CA LEU A 81 6.05 -5.40 -1.99
C LEU A 81 5.31 -6.03 -0.80
N PHE A 82 5.21 -5.32 0.32
CA PHE A 82 4.45 -5.80 1.48
C PHE A 82 2.95 -5.97 1.16
N THR A 83 2.40 -5.07 0.36
CA THR A 83 1.02 -5.20 -0.11
C THR A 83 0.83 -6.48 -0.92
N GLN A 84 1.76 -6.76 -1.84
CA GLN A 84 1.73 -7.98 -2.65
C GLN A 84 1.83 -9.25 -1.80
N VAL A 85 2.75 -9.28 -0.83
CA VAL A 85 2.88 -10.40 0.11
C VAL A 85 1.57 -10.64 0.86
N THR A 86 0.92 -9.57 1.33
CA THR A 86 -0.37 -9.66 2.05
C THR A 86 -1.48 -10.24 1.17
N VAL A 87 -1.52 -9.84 -0.10
CA VAL A 87 -2.48 -10.37 -1.08
C VAL A 87 -2.20 -11.85 -1.36
N CYS A 88 -0.94 -12.24 -1.57
CA CYS A 88 -0.54 -13.64 -1.75
C CYS A 88 -0.97 -14.50 -0.56
N LEU A 89 -0.75 -14.05 0.68
CA LEU A 89 -1.20 -14.77 1.87
C LEU A 89 -2.72 -14.92 1.93
N SER A 90 -3.46 -13.89 1.50
CA SER A 90 -4.93 -13.94 1.43
C SER A 90 -5.43 -14.93 0.37
N ILE A 91 -4.73 -15.02 -0.76
CA ILE A 91 -4.99 -16.01 -1.81
C ILE A 91 -4.69 -17.42 -1.28
N LEU A 92 -3.53 -17.64 -0.66
CA LEU A 92 -3.16 -18.93 -0.06
C LEU A 92 -4.18 -19.39 0.98
N SER A 93 -4.59 -18.51 1.89
CA SER A 93 -5.65 -18.81 2.87
C SER A 93 -7.00 -19.11 2.20
N SER A 94 -7.26 -18.54 1.02
CA SER A 94 -8.46 -18.88 0.24
C SER A 94 -8.34 -20.26 -0.40
N LEU A 95 -7.15 -20.64 -0.90
CA LEU A 95 -6.87 -21.97 -1.44
C LEU A 95 -6.98 -23.07 -0.38
N GLU A 96 -6.55 -22.82 0.86
CA GLU A 96 -6.72 -23.77 1.98
C GLU A 96 -8.19 -24.13 2.22
N LYS A 97 -9.11 -23.18 2.03
CA LYS A 97 -10.56 -23.44 2.14
C LYS A 97 -11.09 -24.39 1.07
N PHE A 98 -10.36 -24.57 -0.03
CA PHE A 98 -10.65 -25.54 -1.08
C PHE A 98 -9.89 -26.87 -0.87
N GLY A 99 -9.23 -27.07 0.28
CA GLY A 99 -8.54 -28.31 0.63
C GLY A 99 -7.10 -28.40 0.11
N ILE A 100 -6.52 -27.30 -0.36
CA ILE A 100 -5.11 -27.26 -0.79
C ILE A 100 -4.22 -27.05 0.44
N ASP A 101 -3.32 -28.00 0.70
CA ASP A 101 -2.31 -27.86 1.76
C ASP A 101 -1.17 -26.95 1.30
N THR A 102 -1.33 -25.65 1.54
CA THR A 102 -0.33 -24.65 1.14
C THR A 102 1.00 -24.81 1.91
N LYS A 103 0.98 -25.43 3.09
CA LYS A 103 2.20 -25.70 3.87
C LYS A 103 3.00 -26.81 3.21
N ALA A 104 2.36 -27.90 2.78
CA ALA A 104 3.04 -28.97 2.05
C ALA A 104 3.67 -28.44 0.74
N VAL A 105 2.95 -27.60 0.00
CA VAL A 105 3.48 -26.94 -1.21
C VAL A 105 4.69 -26.07 -0.88
N PHE A 106 4.64 -25.30 0.20
CA PHE A 106 5.78 -24.47 0.62
C PHE A 106 6.99 -25.31 1.06
N ASP A 107 6.78 -26.38 1.83
CA ASP A 107 7.82 -27.29 2.28
C ASP A 107 8.49 -28.00 1.08
N GLU A 108 7.72 -28.38 0.07
CA GLU A 108 8.23 -28.95 -1.19
C GLU A 108 9.14 -27.95 -1.94
N ILE A 109 8.72 -26.68 -2.03
CA ILE A 109 9.52 -25.61 -2.66
C ILE A 109 10.83 -25.40 -1.91
N ILE A 110 10.81 -25.34 -0.56
CA ILE A 110 12.03 -25.22 0.25
C ILE A 110 12.96 -26.41 0.00
N SER A 111 12.41 -27.62 -0.01
CA SER A 111 13.17 -28.85 -0.25
C SER A 111 13.88 -28.82 -1.61
N LYS A 112 13.16 -28.45 -2.68
CA LYS A 112 13.73 -28.29 -4.03
C LYS A 112 14.82 -27.22 -4.08
N ASN A 113 14.61 -26.08 -3.43
CA ASN A 113 15.59 -24.99 -3.42
C ASN A 113 16.87 -25.37 -2.64
N LYS A 114 16.73 -26.13 -1.54
CA LYS A 114 17.89 -26.67 -0.80
C LYS A 114 18.68 -27.68 -1.63
N ALA A 115 17.99 -28.52 -2.43
CA ALA A 115 18.63 -29.48 -3.32
C ALA A 115 19.37 -28.83 -4.51
N GLN A 116 19.02 -27.59 -4.85
CA GLN A 116 19.64 -26.82 -5.95
C GLN A 116 20.75 -25.87 -5.50
N GLN A 117 20.99 -25.68 -4.20
CA GLN A 117 22.15 -24.92 -3.76
C GLN A 117 23.42 -25.71 -4.11
N PRO A 118 24.32 -25.20 -4.98
CA PRO A 118 25.59 -25.85 -5.20
C PRO A 118 26.31 -25.88 -3.86
N THR A 119 26.65 -27.09 -3.41
CA THR A 119 27.54 -27.31 -2.29
C THR A 119 28.76 -26.43 -2.52
N GLN A 120 28.86 -25.31 -1.80
CA GLN A 120 30.12 -24.59 -1.74
C GLN A 120 31.07 -25.55 -1.04
N GLN A 121 31.80 -26.33 -1.84
CA GLN A 121 32.99 -27.02 -1.40
C GLN A 121 33.89 -25.94 -0.80
N LYS A 122 33.89 -25.87 0.53
CA LYS A 122 34.98 -25.28 1.29
C LYS A 122 36.24 -26.05 0.89
N ASN A 123 36.94 -25.55 -0.12
CA ASN A 123 38.36 -25.82 -0.27
C ASN A 123 39.10 -24.69 0.43
N PHE A 124 40.06 -25.14 1.25
CA PHE A 124 41.03 -24.42 2.08
C PHE A 124 40.57 -24.02 3.48
#